data_AF-A0A838G2G4-F1
#
_entry.id   AF-A0A838G2G4-F1
#
_cell.length_a   1.000
_cell.length_b   1.000
_cell.length_c   1.000
_cell.angle_alpha   90.00
_cell.angle_beta   90.00
_cell.angle_gamma   90.00
#
_symmetry.space_group_name_H-M   'P 1'
#
loop_
_entity.id
_entity.type
_entity.pdbx_description
1 polymer ?
#
loop_
_entity_poly.entity_id
_entity_poly.type
_entity_poly.pdbx_seq_one_letter_code
_entity_poly.pdbx_strand_id
1 'polypeptide(L)'
;VLNRVLAEDEVGLGAVLAEQAAQLLADRHAGDRRKIRGGNRDTTAVSGLLHLHADLSRVRHRQQRLRARLTHEHPEVPIVAVTALAGDVHDLDGLRQIGGLLAST
;
A
#
# COMPACT_ATOMS: atom_id res chain seq x y z
N VAL A 1 15.39 7.28 5.07
CA VAL A 1 14.28 6.52 4.46
C VAL A 1 13.08 6.63 5.39
N LEU A 2 12.13 7.53 5.11
CA LEU A 2 10.94 7.72 5.94
C LEU A 2 9.97 6.55 5.72
N ASN A 3 9.54 5.92 6.82
CA ASN A 3 8.64 4.76 6.80
C ASN A 3 7.19 5.25 6.62
N ARG A 4 6.75 5.42 5.37
CA ARG A 4 5.33 5.67 5.08
C ARG A 4 4.52 4.42 5.42
N VAL A 5 3.64 4.54 6.41
CA VAL A 5 2.66 3.50 6.74
C VAL A 5 1.48 3.65 5.79
N LEU A 6 1.29 2.67 4.91
CA LEU A 6 0.06 2.52 4.15
C LEU A 6 -1.00 1.96 5.11
N ALA A 7 -2.15 2.62 5.22
CA ALA A 7 -3.26 2.17 6.07
C ALA A 7 -3.59 0.68 5.81
N GLU A 8 -3.98 0.00 6.89
CA GLU A 8 -4.39 -1.39 6.86
C GLU A 8 -5.83 -1.48 6.37
N ASP A 9 -6.08 -2.33 5.38
CA ASP A 9 -7.42 -2.69 4.96
C ASP A 9 -7.59 -4.18 5.28
N GLU A 10 -8.53 -4.48 6.17
CA GLU A 10 -8.58 -5.71 6.99
C GLU A 10 -8.92 -6.99 6.19
N VAL A 11 -9.27 -6.86 4.91
CA VAL A 11 -9.44 -8.00 3.97
C VAL A 11 -8.94 -7.59 2.58
N GLY A 12 -7.66 -7.21 2.49
CA GLY A 12 -7.05 -6.79 1.23
C GLY A 12 -6.74 -7.97 0.29
N LEU A 13 -6.98 -7.78 -1.02
CA LEU A 13 -6.44 -8.64 -2.08
C LEU A 13 -4.91 -8.81 -1.86
N GLY A 14 -4.45 -10.04 -1.58
CA GLY A 14 -3.02 -10.30 -1.41
C GLY A 14 -2.24 -10.02 -2.71
N ALA A 15 -0.95 -9.69 -2.60
CA ALA A 15 -0.14 -9.32 -3.77
C ALA A 15 -0.16 -10.37 -4.88
N VAL A 16 -0.13 -11.65 -4.52
CA VAL A 16 -0.17 -12.77 -5.48
C VAL A 16 -1.51 -12.82 -6.22
N LEU A 17 -2.62 -12.69 -5.48
CA LEU A 17 -3.95 -12.71 -6.07
C LEU A 17 -4.19 -11.51 -6.98
N ALA A 18 -3.72 -10.32 -6.57
CA ALA A 18 -3.80 -9.12 -7.39
C ALA A 18 -2.99 -9.26 -8.69
N GLU A 19 -1.78 -9.82 -8.61
CA GLU A 19 -0.94 -10.07 -9.79
C GLU A 19 -1.59 -11.07 -10.75
N GLN A 20 -2.13 -12.17 -10.22
CA GLN A 20 -2.83 -13.18 -11.01
C GLN A 20 -4.08 -12.59 -11.69
N ALA A 21 -4.85 -11.78 -10.97
CA ALA A 21 -6.00 -11.10 -11.53
C ALA A 21 -5.60 -10.09 -12.63
N ALA A 22 -4.49 -9.36 -12.44
CA ALA A 22 -3.96 -8.44 -13.44
C ALA A 22 -3.60 -9.18 -14.74
N GLN A 23 -2.91 -10.32 -14.63
CA GLN A 23 -2.52 -11.16 -15.77
C GLN A 23 -3.74 -11.72 -16.50
N LEU A 24 -4.74 -12.25 -15.78
CA LEU A 24 -5.96 -12.77 -16.40
C LEU A 24 -6.73 -11.71 -17.20
N LEU A 25 -6.75 -10.47 -16.70
CA LEU A 25 -7.37 -9.36 -17.42
C LEU A 25 -6.56 -8.97 -18.66
N ALA A 26 -5.23 -8.95 -18.57
CA ALA A 26 -4.33 -8.73 -19.70
C ALA A 26 -4.53 -9.79 -20.81
N ASP A 27 -4.65 -11.06 -20.44
CA ASP A 27 -4.86 -12.17 -21.37
C ASP A 27 -6.24 -12.08 -22.06
N ARG A 28 -7.29 -11.69 -21.32
CA ARG A 28 -8.63 -11.47 -21.89
C ARG A 28 -8.64 -10.34 -22.92
N HIS A 29 -7.93 -9.25 -22.67
CA HIS A 29 -7.80 -8.15 -23.63
C HIS A 29 -7.13 -8.57 -24.93
N ALA A 30 -6.06 -9.37 -24.85
CA ALA A 30 -5.35 -9.84 -26.02
C ALA A 30 -6.24 -10.70 -26.94
N GLY A 31 -7.18 -11.44 -26.34
CA GLY A 31 -8.17 -12.27 -27.03
C GLY A 31 -9.40 -11.52 -27.58
N ASP A 32 -9.79 -10.38 -26.98
CA ASP A 32 -11.06 -9.69 -27.27
C ASP A 32 -10.98 -8.59 -28.34
N ARG A 33 -10.06 -8.72 -29.32
CA ARG A 33 -9.86 -7.79 -30.46
C ARG A 33 -11.13 -7.47 -31.29
N ARG A 34 -12.26 -8.15 -31.03
CA ARG A 34 -13.54 -8.03 -31.75
C ARG A 34 -14.64 -7.25 -31.01
N LYS A 35 -14.46 -6.77 -29.77
CA LYS A 35 -15.49 -6.00 -29.05
C LYS A 35 -15.16 -4.51 -28.85
N ILE A 36 -16.24 -3.75 -28.69
CA ILE A 36 -16.38 -2.29 -28.68
C ILE A 36 -15.30 -1.59 -27.83
N ARG A 37 -14.71 -0.49 -28.35
CA ARG A 37 -13.62 0.35 -27.77
C ARG A 37 -13.82 0.82 -26.31
N GLY A 38 -14.99 0.62 -25.71
CA GLY A 38 -15.30 0.95 -24.31
C GLY A 38 -14.72 -0.04 -23.31
N GLY A 39 -15.12 -1.32 -23.36
CA GLY A 39 -14.77 -2.31 -22.34
C GLY A 39 -13.28 -2.72 -22.28
N ASN A 40 -12.56 -2.55 -23.39
CA ASN A 40 -11.11 -2.79 -23.47
C ASN A 40 -10.31 -1.71 -22.70
N ARG A 41 -10.81 -0.48 -22.55
CA ARG A 41 -10.08 0.54 -21.78
C ARG A 41 -10.22 0.32 -20.28
N ASP A 42 -11.42 -0.02 -19.83
CA ASP A 42 -11.70 -0.25 -18.41
C ASP A 42 -10.92 -1.44 -17.89
N THR A 43 -10.89 -2.54 -18.66
CA THR A 43 -10.18 -3.73 -18.22
C THR A 43 -8.64 -3.48 -18.17
N THR A 44 -8.08 -2.56 -18.99
CA THR A 44 -6.64 -2.25 -18.97
C THR A 44 -6.31 -1.39 -17.76
N ALA A 45 -7.16 -0.42 -17.46
CA ALA A 45 -7.04 0.38 -16.25
C ALA A 45 -7.11 -0.48 -14.98
N VAL A 46 -8.05 -1.43 -14.92
CA VAL A 46 -8.18 -2.35 -13.78
C VAL A 46 -6.94 -3.26 -13.63
N SER A 47 -6.42 -3.81 -14.73
CA SER A 47 -5.18 -4.60 -14.70
C SER A 47 -3.98 -3.79 -14.17
N GLY A 48 -3.83 -2.54 -14.62
CA GLY A 48 -2.80 -1.63 -14.11
C GLY A 48 -2.95 -1.30 -12.62
N LEU A 49 -4.18 -1.07 -12.14
CA LEU A 49 -4.46 -0.85 -10.71
C LEU A 49 -4.14 -2.10 -9.87
N LEU A 50 -4.38 -3.29 -10.40
CA LEU A 50 -4.07 -4.55 -9.70
C LEU A 50 -2.56 -4.78 -9.58
N HIS A 51 -1.76 -4.44 -10.58
CA HIS A 51 -0.29 -4.44 -10.44
C HIS A 51 0.19 -3.44 -9.39
N LEU A 52 -0.32 -2.20 -9.43
CA LEU A 52 0.01 -1.20 -8.42
C LEU A 52 -0.36 -1.69 -7.01
N HIS A 53 -1.53 -2.31 -6.86
CA HIS A 53 -1.97 -2.90 -5.60
C HIS A 53 -1.08 -4.06 -5.15
N ALA A 54 -0.64 -4.91 -6.08
CA ALA A 54 0.30 -5.99 -5.79
C ALA A 54 1.62 -5.44 -5.23
N ASP A 55 2.16 -4.38 -5.83
CA ASP A 55 3.37 -3.71 -5.36
C ASP A 55 3.21 -3.08 -3.98
N LEU A 56 2.13 -2.32 -3.77
CA LEU A 56 1.82 -1.72 -2.46
C LEU A 56 1.64 -2.81 -1.39
N SER A 57 1.00 -3.92 -1.73
CA SER A 57 0.78 -5.05 -0.82
C SER A 57 2.10 -5.74 -0.44
N ARG A 58 3.05 -5.87 -1.37
CA ARG A 58 4.41 -6.40 -1.07
C ARG A 58 5.15 -5.51 -0.08
N VAL A 59 5.09 -4.18 -0.29
CA VAL A 59 5.72 -3.20 0.62
C VAL A 59 5.10 -3.26 2.01
N ARG A 60 3.77 -3.23 2.10
CA ARG A 60 3.03 -3.30 3.38
C ARG A 60 3.38 -4.57 4.14
N HIS A 61 3.36 -5.72 3.47
CA HIS A 61 3.64 -7.00 4.11
C HIS A 61 5.10 -7.09 4.62
N ARG A 62 6.07 -6.53 3.87
CA ARG A 62 7.45 -6.43 4.35
C ARG A 62 7.56 -5.55 5.60
N GLN A 63 6.89 -4.40 5.63
CA GLN A 63 6.88 -3.49 6.79
C GLN A 63 6.22 -4.15 8.01
N GLN A 64 5.11 -4.86 7.82
CA GLN A 64 4.43 -5.60 8.89
C GLN A 64 5.36 -6.66 9.50
N ARG A 65 6.07 -7.45 8.68
CA ARG A 65 7.03 -8.44 9.21
C ARG A 65 8.17 -7.78 9.99
N LEU A 66 8.68 -6.64 9.53
CA LEU A 66 9.73 -5.92 10.24
C LEU A 66 9.23 -5.40 11.59
N ARG A 67 8.02 -4.80 11.63
CA ARG A 67 7.37 -4.35 12.87
C ARG A 67 7.14 -5.52 13.82
N ALA A 68 6.57 -6.62 13.33
CA ALA A 68 6.32 -7.81 14.14
C ALA A 68 7.61 -8.37 14.76
N ARG A 69 8.70 -8.46 13.97
CA ARG A 69 9.99 -8.90 14.49
C ARG A 69 10.53 -7.94 15.56
N LEU A 70 10.47 -6.63 15.33
CA LEU A 70 10.94 -5.63 16.28
C LEU A 70 10.17 -5.72 17.61
N THR A 71 8.83 -5.78 17.54
CA THR A 71 7.98 -5.87 18.74
C THR A 71 8.15 -7.22 19.46
N HIS A 72 8.46 -8.29 18.73
CA HIS A 72 8.75 -9.59 19.32
C HIS A 72 10.10 -9.63 20.04
N GLU A 73 11.14 -9.01 19.46
CA GLU A 73 12.48 -8.97 20.05
C GLU A 73 12.58 -8.00 21.25
N HIS A 74 11.72 -6.97 21.29
CA HIS A 74 11.73 -5.92 22.32
C HIS A 74 10.32 -5.59 22.83
N PRO A 75 9.68 -6.50 23.57
CA PRO A 75 8.32 -6.29 24.07
C PRO A 75 8.20 -5.17 25.12
N GLU A 76 9.30 -4.85 25.80
CA GLU A 76 9.37 -3.81 26.84
C GLU A 76 9.36 -2.39 26.29
N VAL A 77 9.62 -2.21 24.99
CA VAL A 77 9.71 -0.89 24.35
C VAL A 77 8.33 -0.46 23.86
N PRO A 78 7.74 0.62 24.40
CA PRO A 78 6.47 1.14 23.91
C PRO A 78 6.62 1.67 22.47
N ILE A 79 5.67 1.33 21.61
CA ILE A 79 5.67 1.73 20.19
C ILE A 79 4.39 2.50 19.89
N VAL A 80 4.54 3.66 19.25
CA VAL A 80 3.46 4.47 18.68
C VAL A 80 3.59 4.51 17.16
N ALA A 81 2.46 4.29 16.46
CA ALA A 81 2.40 4.47 15.01
C ALA A 81 1.97 5.91 14.69
N VAL A 82 2.83 6.65 13.99
CA VAL A 82 2.55 8.01 13.51
C VAL A 82 2.24 7.96 12.02
N THR A 83 1.13 8.56 11.61
CA THR A 83 0.80 8.68 10.18
C THR A 83 1.86 9.52 9.47
N ALA A 84 2.33 9.02 8.33
CA ALA A 84 3.34 9.74 7.56
C ALA A 84 2.74 10.97 6.87
N LEU A 85 3.46 12.09 6.95
CA LEU A 85 3.07 13.33 6.30
C LEU A 85 3.35 13.27 4.78
N ALA A 86 2.61 14.09 4.03
CA ALA A 86 2.68 14.12 2.56
C ALA A 86 4.02 14.63 2.03
N GLY A 87 4.78 15.36 2.84
CA GLY A 87 6.10 15.90 2.53
C GLY A 87 7.12 15.66 3.65
N ASP A 88 8.35 16.11 3.42
CA ASP A 88 9.39 16.14 4.44
C ASP A 88 9.10 17.25 5.45
N VAL A 89 9.44 17.01 6.73
CA VAL A 89 9.24 18.01 7.78
C VAL A 89 10.55 18.75 8.00
N HIS A 90 10.59 20.01 7.56
CA HIS A 90 11.75 20.88 7.66
C HIS A 90 11.43 22.22 8.35
N ASP A 91 10.24 22.36 8.93
CA ASP A 91 9.80 23.56 9.63
C ASP A 91 9.13 23.24 10.98
N LEU A 92 8.94 24.28 11.78
CA LEU A 92 8.40 24.15 13.12
C LEU A 92 6.92 23.75 13.11
N ASP A 93 6.17 24.13 12.08
CA ASP A 93 4.75 23.79 11.97
C ASP A 93 4.56 22.30 11.74
N GLY A 94 5.34 21.71 10.83
CA GLY A 94 5.37 20.27 10.61
C GLY A 94 5.88 19.50 11.83
N LEU A 95 6.86 20.01 12.57
CA LEU A 95 7.31 19.39 13.83
C LEU A 95 6.23 19.44 14.91
N ARG A 96 5.48 20.54 15.01
CA ARG A 96 4.33 20.64 15.93
C ARG A 96 3.22 19.67 15.53
N GLN A 97 2.96 19.49 14.25
CA GLN A 97 2.01 18.49 13.77
C GLN A 97 2.43 17.08 14.18
N ILE A 98 3.70 16.71 13.98
CA ILE A 98 4.25 15.43 14.45
C ILE A 98 4.09 15.31 15.97
N GLY A 99 4.42 16.36 16.73
CA GLY A 99 4.24 16.38 18.17
C GLY A 99 2.79 16.13 18.60
N GLY A 100 1.83 16.74 17.89
CA GLY A 100 0.41 16.49 18.10
C GLY A 100 0.00 15.04 17.83
N LEU A 101 0.48 14.45 16.72
CA LEU A 101 0.21 13.05 16.38
C LEU A 101 0.82 12.07 17.40
N LEU A 102 2.00 12.38 17.93
CA LEU A 102 2.65 11.60 18.98
C LEU A 102 1.88 11.68 20.30
N ALA A 103 1.32 12.85 20.63
CA ALA A 103 0.58 13.09 21.87
C ALA A 103 -0.88 12.61 21.82
N SER A 104 -1.44 12.36 20.63
CA SER A 104 -2.81 11.86 20.45
C SER A 104 -2.91 10.33 20.49
N THR A 105 -1.83 9.63 20.84
CA THR A 105 -1.79 8.17 21.02
C THR A 105 -1.94 7.83 22.49
#